data_AF-A0A1I7YJN5-F1
#
_entry.id   AF-A0A1I7YJN5-F1
#
_cell.length_a   1.000
_cell.length_b   1.000
_cell.length_c   1.000
_cell.angle_alpha   90.00
_cell.angle_beta   90.00
_cell.angle_gamma   90.00
#
_symmetry.space_group_name_H-M   'P 1'
#
loop_
_entity.id
_entity.type
_entity.pdbx_description
1 polymer ?
#
loop_
_entity_poly.entity_id
_entity_poly.type
_entity_poly.pdbx_seq_one_letter_code
_entity_poly.pdbx_strand_id
1 'polypeptide(L)'
;MNCSVFHSHVCSPRQLSYLQSKDICLTPKHHEHDDSFSVPTPACDFVINSLFAESYAVLYTMCSVSCADMDRKYWERVLYLNAHTDVKLLTYLDVDRDLWPIDIEDVSDLDAPMIRATARKKFYKSAIHTMQRLSCEYNPTAKLAILAETFSEISTCVSRFALAGSEHVWSSDDLLPAFMYVVVRAQIQHLGAEIRLIEDFSPHLRGAGQIELMFTMLKASFVHICNEKSLP
;
A
#
# COMPACT_ATOMS: atom_id res chain seq x y z
N MET A 1 54.12 -9.38 38.60
CA MET A 1 54.27 -10.72 39.19
C MET A 1 52.98 -11.09 39.89
N ASN A 2 52.45 -12.27 39.56
CA ASN A 2 51.43 -13.08 40.27
C ASN A 2 49.99 -12.52 40.31
N CYS A 3 49.03 -13.19 39.65
CA CYS A 3 48.27 -14.38 40.12
C CYS A 3 47.49 -14.04 41.39
N SER A 4 46.18 -14.20 41.48
CA SER A 4 45.42 -15.48 41.47
C SER A 4 43.94 -15.11 41.73
N VAL A 5 42.94 -15.61 40.99
CA VAL A 5 42.19 -16.89 41.09
C VAL A 5 41.57 -17.16 42.47
N PHE A 6 40.37 -17.77 42.44
CA PHE A 6 39.60 -18.45 43.50
C PHE A 6 38.46 -17.63 44.12
N HIS A 7 37.25 -18.14 44.34
CA HIS A 7 36.55 -19.37 43.93
C HIS A 7 35.06 -19.14 44.24
N SER A 8 34.18 -19.61 43.36
CA SER A 8 32.92 -20.33 43.63
C SER A 8 32.24 -20.19 45.01
N HIS A 9 30.92 -19.97 45.03
CA HIS A 9 30.02 -20.89 45.72
C HIS A 9 28.58 -20.79 45.18
N VAL A 10 28.08 -21.97 44.80
CA VAL A 10 26.72 -22.34 44.45
C VAL A 10 25.90 -22.49 45.74
N CYS A 11 24.66 -21.98 45.80
CA CYS A 11 23.48 -22.75 46.21
C CYS A 11 22.15 -21.97 46.10
N SER A 12 21.17 -22.63 45.49
CA SER A 12 19.73 -22.33 45.37
C SER A 12 18.96 -22.84 46.61
N PRO A 13 17.62 -23.02 46.61
CA PRO A 13 16.47 -22.10 46.46
C PRO A 13 15.61 -22.05 47.76
N ARG A 14 14.66 -21.12 47.88
CA ARG A 14 13.32 -21.39 48.49
C ARG A 14 12.35 -20.20 48.35
N GLN A 15 11.13 -20.57 47.96
CA GLN A 15 9.92 -19.77 47.82
C GLN A 15 9.43 -19.21 49.16
N LEU A 16 8.82 -18.02 49.20
CA LEU A 16 7.37 -17.81 49.41
C LEU A 16 7.02 -16.32 49.71
N SER A 17 6.02 -15.84 48.95
CA SER A 17 4.89 -14.96 49.34
C SER A 17 5.09 -13.52 49.87
N TYR A 18 4.50 -12.60 49.08
CA TYR A 18 3.58 -11.50 49.46
C TYR A 18 3.98 -10.50 50.56
N LEU A 19 4.24 -9.23 50.17
CA LEU A 19 3.41 -8.05 50.50
C LEU A 19 4.00 -6.73 49.92
N GLN A 20 3.18 -6.10 49.07
CA GLN A 20 2.94 -4.68 48.81
C GLN A 20 4.00 -3.57 49.05
N SER A 21 4.22 -2.83 47.95
CA SER A 21 4.07 -1.37 47.78
C SER A 21 5.32 -0.47 47.63
N LYS A 22 5.25 0.29 46.53
CA LYS A 22 5.77 1.65 46.25
C LYS A 22 7.04 1.83 45.42
N ASP A 23 6.77 2.42 44.24
CA ASP A 23 7.48 3.51 43.57
C ASP A 23 8.70 3.22 42.68
N ILE A 24 8.42 3.42 41.37
CA ILE A 24 9.23 4.13 40.37
C ILE A 24 10.53 3.47 39.94
N CYS A 25 10.55 2.94 38.71
CA CYS A 25 11.57 3.35 37.75
C CYS A 25 11.10 3.09 36.31
N LEU A 26 11.28 4.11 35.47
CA LEU A 26 10.95 4.15 34.07
C LEU A 26 11.68 3.05 33.29
N THR A 27 10.96 2.41 32.37
CA THR A 27 11.56 1.89 31.14
C THR A 27 10.77 2.48 29.97
N PRO A 28 11.46 2.95 28.91
CA PRO A 28 10.79 3.53 27.77
C PRO A 28 10.02 2.40 27.08
N LYS A 29 8.70 2.54 26.99
CA LYS A 29 7.91 1.72 26.06
C LYS A 29 8.35 2.15 24.66
N HIS A 30 9.27 1.39 24.08
CA HIS A 30 9.37 1.31 22.63
C HIS A 30 7.99 0.87 22.14
N HIS A 31 7.26 1.79 21.52
CA HIS A 31 6.12 1.45 20.68
C HIS A 31 6.70 0.79 19.43
N GLU A 32 6.92 -0.51 19.51
CA GLU A 32 6.97 -1.34 18.31
C GLU A 32 5.53 -1.44 17.79
N HIS A 33 5.16 -0.49 16.91
CA HIS A 33 3.98 -0.63 16.07
C HIS A 33 4.37 -1.56 14.92
N ASP A 34 4.23 -2.86 15.16
CA ASP A 34 4.30 -3.88 14.11
C ASP A 34 2.94 -3.91 13.38
N ASP A 35 2.55 -2.78 12.76
CA ASP A 35 1.43 -2.72 11.81
C ASP A 35 1.87 -3.34 10.49
N SER A 36 2.22 -4.62 10.53
CA SER A 36 2.38 -5.39 9.32
C SER A 36 1.01 -5.51 8.65
N PHE A 37 0.87 -4.99 7.43
CA PHE A 37 -0.29 -5.15 6.55
C PHE A 37 -0.45 -6.62 6.10
N SER A 38 -0.50 -7.54 7.06
CA SER A 38 -0.47 -8.98 6.83
C SER A 38 -1.81 -9.42 6.27
N VAL A 39 -1.79 -9.93 5.04
CA VAL A 39 -2.95 -10.57 4.42
C VAL A 39 -3.11 -11.95 5.07
N PRO A 40 -4.28 -12.26 5.68
CA PRO A 40 -4.50 -13.57 6.27
C PRO A 40 -4.39 -14.67 5.21
N THR A 41 -3.39 -15.54 5.32
CA THR A 41 -3.22 -16.68 4.42
C THR A 41 -3.87 -17.93 5.02
N PRO A 42 -4.67 -18.68 4.25
CA PRO A 42 -5.24 -19.94 4.72
C PRO A 42 -4.14 -21.00 4.88
N ALA A 43 -4.33 -21.94 5.82
CA ALA A 43 -3.35 -23.00 6.11
C ALA A 43 -2.99 -23.90 4.90
N CYS A 44 -3.81 -23.90 3.84
CA CYS A 44 -3.61 -24.64 2.60
C CYS A 44 -3.23 -23.76 1.41
N ASP A 45 -2.55 -22.62 1.63
CA ASP A 45 -2.18 -21.66 0.57
C ASP A 45 -1.46 -22.32 -0.63
N PHE A 46 -0.66 -23.36 -0.42
CA PHE A 46 -0.01 -24.10 -1.52
C PHE A 46 -1.02 -24.78 -2.48
N VAL A 47 -2.14 -25.28 -1.98
CA VAL A 47 -3.19 -25.91 -2.79
C VAL A 47 -3.90 -24.84 -3.61
N ILE A 48 -4.18 -23.69 -2.98
CA ILE A 48 -4.83 -22.55 -3.62
C ILE A 48 -3.92 -21.98 -4.71
N ASN A 49 -2.62 -21.79 -4.43
CA ASN A 49 -1.63 -21.40 -5.42
C ASN A 49 -1.61 -22.34 -6.63
N SER A 50 -1.58 -23.65 -6.38
CA SER A 50 -1.55 -24.65 -7.47
C SER A 50 -2.85 -24.63 -8.28
N LEU A 51 -4.00 -24.49 -7.62
CA LEU A 51 -5.30 -24.39 -8.28
C LEU A 51 -5.36 -23.15 -9.20
N PHE A 52 -4.96 -21.98 -8.71
CA PHE A 52 -4.97 -20.77 -9.51
C PHE A 52 -3.95 -20.85 -10.65
N ALA A 53 -2.75 -21.39 -10.43
CA ALA A 53 -1.77 -21.54 -11.50
C ALA A 53 -2.34 -22.32 -12.71
N GLU A 54 -3.10 -23.39 -12.47
CA GLU A 54 -3.67 -24.23 -13.53
C GLU A 54 -4.98 -23.67 -14.13
N SER A 55 -5.79 -22.99 -13.31
CA SER A 55 -7.14 -22.53 -13.72
C SER A 55 -7.24 -21.04 -14.07
N TYR A 56 -6.18 -20.26 -13.83
CA TYR A 56 -6.18 -18.80 -13.97
C TYR A 56 -6.71 -18.35 -15.33
N ALA A 57 -6.24 -18.94 -16.42
CA ALA A 57 -6.65 -18.53 -17.76
C ALA A 57 -8.18 -18.61 -17.96
N VAL A 58 -8.81 -19.67 -17.45
CA VAL A 58 -10.27 -19.86 -17.57
C VAL A 58 -11.01 -18.89 -16.65
N LEU A 59 -10.61 -18.81 -15.39
CA LEU A 59 -11.23 -17.92 -14.40
C LEU A 59 -11.12 -16.44 -14.80
N TYR A 60 -9.94 -16.05 -15.28
CA TYR A 60 -9.67 -14.69 -15.74
C TYR A 60 -10.44 -14.36 -17.01
N THR A 61 -10.61 -15.32 -17.93
CA THR A 61 -11.47 -15.14 -19.12
C THR A 61 -12.91 -14.84 -18.71
N MET A 62 -13.45 -15.58 -17.73
CA MET A 62 -14.80 -15.34 -17.22
C MET A 62 -14.94 -13.95 -16.58
N CYS A 63 -13.94 -13.53 -15.79
CA CYS A 63 -13.89 -12.18 -15.22
C CYS A 63 -13.83 -11.11 -16.31
N SER A 64 -12.94 -11.29 -17.29
CA SER A 64 -12.73 -10.35 -18.40
C SER A 64 -13.99 -10.15 -19.24
N VAL A 65 -14.70 -11.23 -19.58
CA VAL A 65 -15.97 -11.15 -20.32
C VAL A 65 -17.04 -10.42 -19.49
N SER A 66 -17.11 -10.71 -18.18
CA SER A 66 -18.11 -10.09 -17.29
C SER A 66 -17.84 -8.59 -17.06
N CYS A 67 -16.58 -8.17 -17.13
CA CYS A 67 -16.15 -6.79 -16.85
C CYS A 67 -15.91 -5.95 -18.12
N ALA A 68 -16.05 -6.52 -19.33
CA ALA A 68 -15.60 -5.92 -20.59
C ALA A 68 -16.08 -4.47 -20.82
N ASP A 69 -17.36 -4.17 -20.54
CA ASP A 69 -17.91 -2.82 -20.73
C ASP A 69 -17.32 -1.78 -19.77
N MET A 70 -17.11 -2.18 -18.51
CA MET A 70 -16.54 -1.30 -17.49
C MET A 70 -15.04 -1.14 -17.70
N ASP A 71 -14.32 -2.21 -18.04
CA ASP A 71 -12.89 -2.15 -18.39
C ASP A 71 -12.63 -1.29 -19.62
N ARG A 72 -13.52 -1.33 -20.61
CA ARG A 72 -13.43 -0.43 -21.77
C ARG A 72 -13.54 1.04 -21.36
N LYS A 73 -14.55 1.40 -20.56
CA LYS A 73 -14.73 2.78 -20.04
C LYS A 73 -13.54 3.20 -19.19
N TYR A 74 -13.10 2.34 -18.29
CA TYR A 74 -11.94 2.55 -17.45
C TYR A 74 -10.70 2.84 -18.30
N TRP A 75 -10.43 2.01 -19.31
CA TRP A 75 -9.25 2.15 -20.14
C TRP A 75 -9.26 3.42 -20.99
N GLU A 76 -10.39 3.76 -21.61
CA GLU A 76 -10.58 5.03 -22.32
C GLU A 76 -10.25 6.22 -21.41
N ARG A 77 -10.69 6.17 -20.14
CA ARG A 77 -10.40 7.22 -19.16
C ARG A 77 -8.93 7.23 -18.72
N VAL A 78 -8.33 6.07 -18.46
CA VAL A 78 -6.92 5.97 -18.09
C VAL A 78 -6.04 6.55 -19.18
N LEU A 79 -6.32 6.30 -20.46
CA LEU A 79 -5.59 6.90 -21.57
C LEU A 79 -5.74 8.43 -21.58
N TYR A 80 -6.95 8.95 -21.40
CA TYR A 80 -7.21 10.39 -21.29
C TYR A 80 -6.43 11.03 -20.14
N LEU A 81 -6.50 10.48 -18.93
CA LEU A 81 -5.82 11.00 -17.75
C LEU A 81 -4.29 10.88 -17.84
N ASN A 82 -3.77 9.90 -18.58
CA ASN A 82 -2.34 9.77 -18.85
C ASN A 82 -1.82 10.71 -19.95
N ALA A 83 -2.69 11.38 -20.71
CA ALA A 83 -2.29 12.49 -21.56
C ALA A 83 -1.91 13.74 -20.74
N HIS A 84 -2.33 13.83 -19.47
CA HIS A 84 -1.98 14.93 -18.58
C HIS A 84 -0.60 14.73 -17.95
N THR A 85 0.13 15.85 -17.79
CA THR A 85 1.34 15.89 -16.97
C THR A 85 1.04 15.50 -15.53
N ASP A 86 2.04 15.04 -14.78
CA ASP A 86 1.86 14.64 -13.38
C ASP A 86 1.25 15.76 -12.53
N VAL A 87 1.71 17.00 -12.71
CA VAL A 87 1.15 18.18 -12.04
C VAL A 87 -0.34 18.36 -12.33
N LYS A 88 -0.73 18.25 -13.61
CA LYS A 88 -2.12 18.40 -14.01
C LYS A 88 -2.98 17.30 -13.43
N LEU A 89 -2.50 16.05 -13.45
CA LEU A 89 -3.24 14.93 -12.91
C LEU A 89 -3.37 14.99 -11.38
N LEU A 90 -2.30 15.32 -10.66
CA LEU A 90 -2.34 15.49 -9.20
C LEU A 90 -3.31 16.59 -8.78
N THR A 91 -3.33 17.72 -9.51
CA THR A 91 -4.32 18.79 -9.30
C THR A 91 -5.73 18.29 -9.59
N TYR A 92 -5.90 17.57 -10.69
CA TYR A 92 -7.19 17.10 -11.17
C TYR A 92 -7.84 16.11 -10.19
N LEU A 93 -7.04 15.24 -9.58
CA LEU A 93 -7.49 14.27 -8.57
C LEU A 93 -7.61 14.86 -7.16
N ASP A 94 -7.34 16.16 -6.99
CA ASP A 94 -7.37 16.86 -5.70
C ASP A 94 -6.43 16.22 -4.65
N VAL A 95 -5.23 15.82 -5.09
CA VAL A 95 -4.20 15.33 -4.18
C VAL A 95 -3.68 16.50 -3.35
N ASP A 96 -3.68 16.36 -2.02
CA ASP A 96 -3.15 17.37 -1.10
C ASP A 96 -1.72 17.77 -1.51
N ARG A 97 -1.42 19.08 -1.51
CA ARG A 97 -0.12 19.64 -1.91
C ARG A 97 1.03 19.10 -1.06
N ASP A 98 0.77 18.73 0.18
CA ASP A 98 1.77 18.13 1.06
C ASP A 98 2.15 16.72 0.61
N LEU A 99 1.31 16.05 -0.20
CA LEU A 99 1.61 14.76 -0.82
C LEU A 99 2.35 14.90 -2.15
N TRP A 100 2.66 16.12 -2.59
CA TRP A 100 3.34 16.33 -3.86
C TRP A 100 4.86 16.24 -3.70
N PRO A 101 5.59 15.70 -4.70
CA PRO A 101 7.04 15.77 -4.70
C PRO A 101 7.52 17.21 -4.77
N ILE A 102 8.37 17.59 -3.82
CA ILE A 102 9.18 18.80 -3.91
C ILE A 102 10.61 18.33 -4.16
N ASP A 103 11.12 18.55 -5.38
CA ASP A 103 12.55 18.42 -5.64
C ASP A 103 13.24 19.63 -5.00
N ILE A 104 13.87 19.42 -3.83
CA ILE A 104 14.88 20.35 -3.27
C ILE A 104 16.27 19.86 -3.72
N GLU A 105 16.40 19.52 -5.00
CA GLU A 105 17.69 19.15 -5.61
C GLU A 105 18.20 20.32 -6.46
N ASP A 106 18.31 21.53 -5.88
CA ASP A 106 19.41 22.50 -6.10
C ASP A 106 19.08 23.81 -5.37
N VAL A 107 19.82 24.12 -4.29
CA VAL A 107 19.70 25.38 -3.53
C VAL A 107 20.36 26.55 -4.30
N SER A 108 20.84 26.30 -5.52
CA SER A 108 21.54 27.27 -6.37
C SER A 108 20.64 27.99 -7.38
N ASP A 109 19.40 27.54 -7.59
CA ASP A 109 18.47 28.12 -8.57
C ASP A 109 17.27 28.76 -7.84
N LEU A 110 17.41 30.04 -7.50
CA LEU A 110 16.53 30.78 -6.59
C LEU A 110 15.14 31.14 -7.15
N ASP A 111 14.77 30.70 -8.36
CA ASP A 111 13.52 31.11 -9.02
C ASP A 111 12.78 29.94 -9.70
N ALA A 112 12.27 28.98 -8.91
CA ALA A 112 10.94 28.33 -9.10
C ALA A 112 10.81 27.07 -8.23
N PRO A 113 9.69 26.86 -7.51
CA PRO A 113 9.36 25.55 -6.98
C PRO A 113 9.01 24.63 -8.17
N MET A 114 10.00 23.94 -8.73
CA MET A 114 9.84 23.10 -9.90
C MET A 114 9.20 21.75 -9.55
N ILE A 115 7.96 21.78 -9.08
CA ILE A 115 7.06 20.65 -9.21
C ILE A 115 6.77 20.50 -10.69
N ARG A 116 7.50 19.66 -11.45
CA ARG A 116 7.12 19.48 -12.86
C ARG A 116 7.37 18.14 -13.55
N ALA A 117 8.13 17.18 -13.02
CA ALA A 117 8.38 15.93 -13.79
C ALA A 117 8.70 14.65 -13.00
N THR A 118 8.76 14.70 -11.66
CA THR A 118 9.35 13.61 -10.86
C THR A 118 8.35 12.81 -10.03
N ALA A 119 7.05 13.16 -10.02
CA ALA A 119 6.04 12.40 -9.26
C ALA A 119 5.96 10.95 -9.69
N ARG A 120 5.77 10.69 -10.99
CA ARG A 120 5.76 9.32 -11.53
C ARG A 120 7.14 8.65 -11.47
N LYS A 121 8.22 9.42 -11.69
CA LYS A 121 9.56 8.88 -11.98
C LYS A 121 10.48 8.76 -10.75
N LYS A 122 10.21 9.49 -9.68
CA LYS A 122 10.96 9.44 -8.43
C LYS A 122 10.03 9.11 -7.26
N PHE A 123 9.00 9.92 -7.03
CA PHE A 123 8.20 9.88 -5.80
C PHE A 123 7.33 8.62 -5.70
N TYR A 124 6.31 8.49 -6.55
CA TYR A 124 5.41 7.33 -6.56
C TYR A 124 5.92 6.18 -7.42
N LYS A 125 7.18 6.22 -7.88
CA LYS A 125 7.72 5.21 -8.81
C LYS A 125 7.59 3.79 -8.24
N SER A 126 7.92 3.61 -6.96
CA SER A 126 7.86 2.32 -6.29
C SER A 126 6.42 1.81 -6.21
N ALA A 127 5.50 2.62 -5.68
CA ALA A 127 4.08 2.30 -5.61
C ALA A 127 3.46 1.97 -6.98
N ILE A 128 3.81 2.73 -8.03
CA ILE A 128 3.32 2.47 -9.40
C ILE A 128 3.82 1.13 -9.91
N HIS A 129 5.10 0.82 -9.73
CA HIS A 129 5.67 -0.46 -10.16
C HIS A 129 5.09 -1.63 -9.36
N THR A 130 4.88 -1.46 -8.06
CA THR A 130 4.22 -2.46 -7.21
C THR A 130 2.80 -2.70 -7.69
N MET A 131 2.01 -1.66 -7.92
CA MET A 131 0.64 -1.78 -8.44
C MET A 131 0.61 -2.51 -9.80
N GLN A 132 1.58 -2.25 -10.69
CA GLN A 132 1.69 -2.93 -11.98
C GLN A 132 1.90 -4.45 -11.87
N ARG A 133 2.47 -4.95 -10.77
CA ARG A 133 2.61 -6.40 -10.54
C ARG A 133 1.27 -7.09 -10.36
N LEU A 134 0.20 -6.36 -10.02
CA LEU A 134 -1.14 -6.93 -9.82
C LEU A 134 -1.59 -7.78 -11.01
N SER A 135 -1.37 -7.32 -12.25
CA SER A 135 -1.74 -8.06 -13.48
C SER A 135 -0.81 -9.22 -13.84
N CYS A 136 0.34 -9.34 -13.17
CA CYS A 136 1.32 -10.41 -13.39
C CYS A 136 1.15 -11.58 -12.41
N GLU A 137 0.22 -11.47 -11.47
CA GLU A 137 -0.04 -12.46 -10.43
C GLU A 137 -1.29 -13.28 -10.78
N TYR A 138 -1.36 -14.55 -10.39
CA TYR A 138 -2.56 -15.38 -10.61
C TYR A 138 -3.33 -15.65 -9.31
N ASN A 139 -2.67 -15.64 -8.15
CA ASN A 139 -3.33 -15.89 -6.86
C ASN A 139 -4.00 -14.61 -6.32
N PRO A 140 -5.33 -14.60 -6.07
CA PRO A 140 -6.04 -13.49 -5.45
C PRO A 140 -5.43 -12.98 -4.13
N THR A 141 -4.95 -13.89 -3.28
CA THR A 141 -4.30 -13.53 -2.00
C THR A 141 -2.97 -12.80 -2.24
N ALA A 142 -2.21 -13.23 -3.24
CA ALA A 142 -0.97 -12.55 -3.63
C ALA A 142 -1.26 -11.18 -4.28
N LYS A 143 -2.35 -11.04 -5.05
CA LYS A 143 -2.83 -9.73 -5.53
C LYS A 143 -3.20 -8.78 -4.38
N LEU A 144 -3.84 -9.29 -3.33
CA LEU A 144 -4.10 -8.52 -2.11
C LEU A 144 -2.80 -8.11 -1.39
N ALA A 145 -1.78 -8.98 -1.35
CA ALA A 145 -0.48 -8.65 -0.78
C ALA A 145 0.22 -7.54 -1.59
N ILE A 146 0.15 -7.59 -2.93
CA ILE A 146 0.64 -6.51 -3.81
C ILE A 146 -0.10 -5.20 -3.54
N LEU A 147 -1.41 -5.26 -3.28
CA LEU A 147 -2.20 -4.07 -2.93
C LEU A 147 -1.74 -3.47 -1.59
N ALA A 148 -1.59 -4.30 -0.55
CA ALA A 148 -1.04 -3.86 0.73
C ALA A 148 0.36 -3.24 0.59
N GLU A 149 1.25 -3.90 -0.16
CA GLU A 149 2.59 -3.40 -0.48
C GLU A 149 2.51 -2.04 -1.19
N THR A 150 1.58 -1.86 -2.12
CA THR A 150 1.38 -0.57 -2.82
C THR A 150 1.03 0.56 -1.85
N PHE A 151 0.13 0.32 -0.88
CA PHE A 151 -0.18 1.32 0.15
C PHE A 151 1.00 1.58 1.07
N SER A 152 1.77 0.55 1.44
CA SER A 152 3.01 0.73 2.23
C SER A 152 4.03 1.59 1.49
N GLU A 153 4.18 1.41 0.18
CA GLU A 153 5.04 2.24 -0.66
C GLU A 153 4.55 3.68 -0.70
N ILE A 154 3.23 3.91 -0.86
CA ILE A 154 2.66 5.27 -0.80
C ILE A 154 2.94 5.93 0.55
N SER A 155 2.63 5.27 1.66
CA SER A 155 2.86 5.79 3.01
C SER A 155 4.34 6.10 3.24
N THR A 156 5.24 5.23 2.79
CA THR A 156 6.70 5.44 2.91
C THR A 156 7.16 6.64 2.10
N CYS A 157 6.66 6.80 0.87
CA CYS A 157 6.97 7.96 0.02
C CYS A 157 6.47 9.24 0.67
N VAL A 158 5.22 9.24 1.14
CA VAL A 158 4.60 10.40 1.77
C VAL A 158 5.35 10.81 3.04
N SER A 159 5.64 9.88 3.96
CA SER A 159 6.39 10.20 5.20
C SER A 159 7.79 10.73 4.94
N ARG A 160 8.41 10.38 3.81
CA ARG A 160 9.76 10.83 3.45
C ARG A 160 9.78 12.23 2.86
N PHE A 161 8.75 12.63 2.14
CA PHE A 161 8.77 13.82 1.30
C PHE A 161 7.69 14.85 1.64
N ALA A 162 6.73 14.52 2.52
CA ALA A 162 5.68 15.45 2.90
C ALA A 162 6.24 16.66 3.64
N LEU A 163 5.76 17.85 3.27
CA LEU A 163 6.12 19.11 3.92
C LEU A 163 5.69 19.15 5.39
N ALA A 164 4.57 18.51 5.72
CA ALA A 164 4.06 18.37 7.07
C ALA A 164 5.01 17.59 8.01
N GLY A 165 6.06 16.96 7.46
CA GLY A 165 7.06 16.21 8.19
C GLY A 165 6.66 14.75 8.47
N SER A 166 7.59 13.97 9.00
CA SER A 166 7.43 12.54 9.25
C SER A 166 6.48 12.18 10.40
N GLU A 167 5.97 13.18 11.13
CA GLU A 167 5.07 12.98 12.29
C GLU A 167 3.59 13.10 11.91
N HIS A 168 3.26 13.48 10.68
CA HIS A 168 1.88 13.59 10.23
C HIS A 168 1.27 12.20 9.96
N VAL A 169 0.14 11.89 10.61
CA VAL A 169 -0.61 10.65 10.41
C VAL A 169 -1.67 10.87 9.34
N TRP A 170 -1.42 10.33 8.15
CA TRP A 170 -2.35 10.38 7.04
C TRP A 170 -3.52 9.42 7.24
N SER A 171 -4.75 9.92 7.08
CA SER A 171 -5.93 9.07 7.07
C SER A 171 -6.10 8.36 5.73
N SER A 172 -6.96 7.34 5.69
CA SER A 172 -7.29 6.63 4.45
C SER A 172 -7.93 7.55 3.40
N ASP A 173 -8.69 8.55 3.83
CA ASP A 173 -9.31 9.53 2.92
C ASP A 173 -8.27 10.47 2.32
N ASP A 174 -7.25 10.87 3.09
CA ASP A 174 -6.15 11.71 2.59
C ASP A 174 -5.30 10.96 1.55
N LEU A 175 -5.11 9.65 1.75
CA LEU A 175 -4.32 8.80 0.85
C LEU A 175 -5.07 8.38 -0.41
N LEU A 176 -6.40 8.39 -0.42
CA LEU A 176 -7.21 7.90 -1.54
C LEU A 176 -6.92 8.66 -2.86
N PRO A 177 -6.85 10.01 -2.90
CA PRO A 177 -6.42 10.75 -4.10
C PRO A 177 -5.03 10.35 -4.62
N ALA A 178 -4.05 10.20 -3.72
CA ALA A 178 -2.70 9.78 -4.08
C ALA A 178 -2.68 8.34 -4.62
N PHE A 179 -3.48 7.46 -4.03
CA PHE A 179 -3.66 6.10 -4.53
C PHE A 179 -4.36 6.08 -5.90
N MET A 180 -5.38 6.90 -6.14
CA MET A 180 -6.00 7.05 -7.46
C MET A 180 -4.98 7.49 -8.51
N TYR A 181 -4.09 8.42 -8.17
CA TYR A 181 -2.97 8.81 -9.04
C TYR A 181 -2.09 7.61 -9.40
N VAL A 182 -1.71 6.79 -8.41
CA VAL A 182 -0.93 5.56 -8.61
C VAL A 182 -1.67 4.57 -9.52
N VAL A 183 -2.97 4.35 -9.30
CA VAL A 183 -3.80 3.47 -10.14
C VAL A 183 -3.83 3.94 -11.59
N VAL A 184 -4.05 5.23 -11.83
CA VAL A 184 -4.05 5.81 -13.19
C VAL A 184 -2.68 5.63 -13.85
N ARG A 185 -1.59 5.86 -13.12
CA ARG A 185 -0.22 5.76 -13.65
C ARG A 185 0.28 4.32 -13.80
N ALA A 186 -0.32 3.36 -13.11
CA ALA A 186 -0.04 1.94 -13.27
C ALA A 186 -0.53 1.40 -14.63
N GLN A 187 -1.61 1.98 -15.17
CA GLN A 187 -2.15 1.68 -16.50
C GLN A 187 -2.53 0.19 -16.70
N ILE A 188 -3.19 -0.41 -15.71
CA ILE A 188 -3.65 -1.81 -15.77
C ILE A 188 -4.93 -1.87 -16.62
N GLN A 189 -4.84 -2.32 -17.87
CA GLN A 189 -5.94 -2.25 -18.84
C GLN A 189 -7.24 -2.95 -18.38
N HIS A 190 -7.12 -4.12 -17.74
CA HIS A 190 -8.25 -4.96 -17.33
C HIS A 190 -8.48 -4.94 -15.81
N LEU A 191 -8.34 -3.77 -15.18
CA LEU A 191 -8.39 -3.65 -13.72
C LEU A 191 -9.71 -4.15 -13.12
N GLY A 192 -10.84 -3.99 -13.81
CA GLY A 192 -12.13 -4.52 -13.40
C GLY A 192 -12.14 -6.04 -13.34
N ALA A 193 -11.53 -6.72 -14.31
CA ALA A 193 -11.35 -8.17 -14.26
C ALA A 193 -10.47 -8.62 -13.08
N GLU A 194 -9.40 -7.86 -12.78
CA GLU A 194 -8.55 -8.12 -11.61
C GLU A 194 -9.31 -7.99 -10.29
N ILE A 195 -10.07 -6.89 -10.14
CA ILE A 195 -10.93 -6.65 -8.98
C ILE A 195 -11.95 -7.77 -8.85
N ARG A 196 -12.58 -8.17 -9.96
CA ARG A 196 -13.61 -9.21 -9.96
C ARG A 196 -13.05 -10.55 -9.52
N LEU A 197 -11.85 -10.91 -9.99
CA LEU A 197 -11.18 -12.13 -9.57
C LEU A 197 -10.91 -12.12 -8.05
N ILE A 198 -10.41 -11.02 -7.51
CA ILE A 198 -10.17 -10.90 -6.06
C ILE A 198 -11.49 -11.01 -5.29
N GLU A 199 -12.54 -10.32 -5.74
CA GLU A 199 -13.84 -10.30 -5.07
C GLU A 199 -14.51 -11.69 -5.04
N ASP A 200 -14.44 -12.44 -6.14
CA ASP A 200 -15.06 -13.76 -6.24
C ASP A 200 -14.30 -14.84 -5.45
N PHE A 201 -12.98 -14.67 -5.26
CA PHE A 201 -12.11 -15.73 -4.71
C PHE A 201 -11.41 -15.39 -3.39
N SER A 202 -11.64 -14.22 -2.81
CA SER A 202 -11.15 -13.84 -1.48
C SER A 202 -12.29 -13.54 -0.48
N PRO A 203 -13.20 -14.51 -0.19
CA PRO A 203 -14.32 -14.29 0.74
C PRO A 203 -13.87 -14.01 2.18
N HIS A 204 -12.65 -14.42 2.53
CA HIS A 204 -12.01 -14.17 3.83
C HIS A 204 -11.68 -12.69 4.06
N LEU A 205 -11.82 -11.84 3.04
CA LEU A 205 -11.59 -10.40 3.15
C LEU A 205 -12.65 -9.71 4.03
N ARG A 206 -13.85 -10.31 4.18
CA ARG A 206 -14.92 -9.74 5.01
C ARG A 206 -14.51 -9.68 6.47
N GLY A 207 -14.38 -8.47 7.01
CA GLY A 207 -13.91 -8.25 8.38
C GLY A 207 -12.38 -8.35 8.53
N ALA A 208 -11.62 -8.34 7.44
CA ALA A 208 -10.16 -8.44 7.47
C ALA A 208 -9.45 -7.10 7.80
N GLY A 209 -10.19 -6.08 8.23
CA GLY A 209 -9.64 -4.81 8.72
C GLY A 209 -9.01 -3.98 7.60
N GLN A 210 -7.72 -3.66 7.71
CA GLN A 210 -7.04 -2.72 6.81
C GLN A 210 -6.99 -3.20 5.35
N ILE A 211 -6.77 -4.49 5.11
CA ILE A 211 -6.72 -5.01 3.73
C ILE A 211 -8.09 -4.92 3.04
N GLU A 212 -9.19 -5.08 3.78
CA GLU A 212 -10.55 -4.89 3.27
C GLU A 212 -10.80 -3.44 2.86
N LEU A 213 -10.33 -2.50 3.67
CA LEU A 213 -10.39 -1.08 3.39
C LEU A 213 -9.54 -0.72 2.16
N MET A 214 -8.32 -1.25 2.03
CA MET A 214 -7.47 -1.05 0.85
C MET A 214 -8.12 -1.58 -0.44
N PHE A 215 -8.71 -2.77 -0.38
CA PHE A 215 -9.45 -3.33 -1.51
C PHE A 215 -10.70 -2.49 -1.85
N THR A 216 -11.38 -1.97 -0.82
CA THR A 216 -12.50 -1.04 -1.01
C THR A 216 -12.04 0.26 -1.69
N MET A 217 -10.87 0.80 -1.33
CA MET A 217 -10.27 1.95 -2.01
C MET A 217 -9.91 1.66 -3.46
N LEU A 218 -9.43 0.45 -3.79
CA LEU A 218 -9.22 0.01 -5.18
C LEU A 218 -10.52 -0.01 -5.98
N LYS A 219 -11.58 -0.59 -5.42
CA LYS A 219 -12.91 -0.59 -6.04
C LYS A 219 -13.45 0.82 -6.24
N ALA A 220 -13.34 1.67 -5.21
CA ALA A 220 -13.77 3.06 -5.27
C ALA A 220 -13.01 3.83 -6.35
N SER A 221 -11.69 3.64 -6.44
CA SER A 221 -10.83 4.27 -7.45
C SER A 221 -11.23 3.84 -8.86
N PHE A 222 -11.44 2.55 -9.10
CA PHE A 222 -11.90 2.03 -10.38
C PHE A 222 -13.26 2.64 -10.79
N VAL A 223 -14.23 2.63 -9.88
CA VAL A 223 -15.57 3.18 -10.11
C VAL A 223 -15.52 4.69 -10.34
N HIS A 224 -14.70 5.41 -9.57
CA HIS A 224 -14.52 6.85 -9.73
C HIS A 224 -13.97 7.19 -11.12
N ILE A 225 -12.88 6.53 -11.53
CA ILE A 225 -12.29 6.68 -12.87
C ILE A 225 -13.34 6.35 -13.96
N CYS A 226 -14.13 5.30 -13.80
CA CYS A 226 -15.17 4.95 -14.78
C CYS A 226 -16.29 5.99 -14.90
N ASN A 227 -16.70 6.59 -13.78
CA ASN A 227 -17.89 7.44 -13.69
C ASN A 227 -17.59 8.93 -13.82
N GLU A 228 -16.32 9.31 -13.79
CA GLU A 228 -15.91 10.70 -13.92
C GLU A 228 -16.35 11.26 -15.26
N LYS A 229 -17.36 12.13 -15.20
CA LYS A 229 -17.83 12.86 -16.38
C LYS A 229 -16.95 14.08 -16.56
N SER A 230 -16.04 14.05 -17.53
CA SER A 230 -15.55 15.28 -18.14
C SER A 230 -15.10 15.07 -19.58
N LEU A 231 -16.03 15.31 -20.50
CA LEU A 231 -15.74 15.98 -21.77
C LEU A 231 -16.53 17.30 -21.75
N PRO A 232 -15.90 18.48 -21.74
CA PRO A 232 -16.32 19.52 -22.67
C PRO A 232 -16.09 19.07 -24.12
#